data_AF-A0A957CF31-F1
#
_entry.id   AF-A0A957CF31-F1
#
_cell.length_a   1.000
_cell.length_b   1.000
_cell.length_c   1.000
_cell.angle_alpha   90.00
_cell.angle_beta   90.00
_cell.angle_gamma   90.00
#
_symmetry.space_group_name_H-M   'P 1'
#
loop_
_entity.id
_entity.type
_entity.pdbx_description
1 polymer ?
#
loop_
_entity_poly.entity_id
_entity_poly.type
_entity_poly.pdbx_seq_one_letter_code
_entity_poly.pdbx_strand_id
1 'polypeptide(L)'
;RMFSFIISDVMEYAIENGYTVEETDRLTGDLLGRPKSGTFRLGDIVGIDVMALVNENLYPLIPDDEDREILLAPQTAAVLKTLTEHKLLGNKSGQGFYKTVTDEARNKSFWGLDLAAATEGKLDYIAPQKPRWESVGAVRAKSIAERLQTLADTDDRAGELIWHTLSNTMAYASKRVPEIADSLADIDNAMKWGFGWT
;
A
#
# COMPACT_ATOMS: atom_id res chain seq x y z
N ARG A 1 -3.28 -6.21 13.02
CA ARG A 1 -2.92 -7.47 12.35
C ARG A 1 -3.36 -7.48 10.89
N MET A 2 -4.66 -7.62 10.56
CA MET A 2 -5.16 -7.56 9.17
C MET A 2 -4.54 -6.43 8.34
N PHE A 3 -4.63 -5.20 8.84
CA PHE A 3 -4.13 -4.04 8.11
C PHE A 3 -2.61 -4.02 7.91
N SER A 4 -1.85 -4.43 8.93
CA SER A 4 -0.38 -4.54 8.85
C SER A 4 0.03 -5.55 7.78
N PHE A 5 -0.62 -6.72 7.74
CA PHE A 5 -0.42 -7.71 6.69
C PHE A 5 -0.70 -7.12 5.30
N ILE A 6 -1.90 -6.55 5.09
CA ILE A 6 -2.32 -6.05 3.77
C ILE A 6 -1.37 -4.97 3.25
N ILE A 7 -0.97 -4.02 4.09
CA ILE A 7 -0.08 -2.94 3.64
C ILE A 7 1.33 -3.47 3.35
N SER A 8 1.86 -4.36 4.19
CA SER A 8 3.17 -4.97 3.95
C SER A 8 3.21 -5.82 2.68
N ASP A 9 2.17 -6.65 2.45
CA ASP A 9 2.03 -7.47 1.25
C ASP A 9 1.99 -6.63 -0.02
N VAL A 10 1.15 -5.60 -0.04
CA VAL A 10 1.02 -4.68 -1.18
C VAL A 10 2.31 -3.90 -1.43
N MET A 11 2.98 -3.43 -0.38
CA MET A 11 4.26 -2.72 -0.53
C MET A 11 5.33 -3.64 -1.09
N GLU A 12 5.47 -4.85 -0.56
CA GLU A 12 6.47 -5.81 -1.02
C GLU A 12 6.27 -6.14 -2.49
N TYR A 13 5.05 -6.54 -2.86
CA TYR A 13 4.73 -6.88 -4.23
C TYR A 13 4.92 -5.70 -5.18
N ALA A 14 4.52 -4.49 -4.77
CA ALA A 14 4.73 -3.28 -5.56
C ALA A 14 6.23 -3.05 -5.85
N ILE A 15 7.08 -3.21 -4.85
CA ILE A 15 8.53 -3.01 -4.99
C ILE A 15 9.14 -4.10 -5.88
N GLU A 16 8.82 -5.38 -5.63
CA GLU A 16 9.35 -6.51 -6.39
C GLU A 16 8.99 -6.46 -7.88
N ASN A 17 7.79 -5.94 -8.20
CA ASN A 17 7.27 -5.87 -9.57
C ASN A 17 7.43 -4.47 -10.20
N GLY A 18 8.29 -3.64 -9.60
CA GLY A 18 8.72 -2.34 -10.15
C GLY A 18 7.60 -1.32 -10.29
N TYR A 19 6.55 -1.39 -9.48
CA TYR A 19 5.51 -0.35 -9.42
C TYR A 19 6.08 0.92 -8.82
N THR A 20 5.63 2.06 -9.33
CA THR A 20 5.92 3.34 -8.70
C THR A 20 4.99 3.58 -7.50
N VAL A 21 5.40 4.48 -6.61
CA VAL A 21 4.58 4.98 -5.50
C VAL A 21 3.21 5.47 -5.99
N GLU A 22 3.19 6.24 -7.09
CA GLU A 22 1.97 6.82 -7.63
C GLU A 22 1.06 5.79 -8.30
N GLU A 23 1.62 4.83 -9.06
CA GLU A 23 0.84 3.74 -9.63
C GLU A 23 0.14 2.93 -8.54
N THR A 24 0.89 2.56 -7.51
CA THR A 24 0.39 1.75 -6.40
C THR A 24 -0.75 2.46 -5.68
N ASP A 25 -0.54 3.71 -5.25
CA ASP A 25 -1.57 4.47 -4.54
C ASP A 25 -2.85 4.68 -5.35
N ARG A 26 -2.72 4.86 -6.66
CA ARG A 26 -3.86 5.02 -7.57
C ARG A 26 -4.65 3.72 -7.71
N LEU A 27 -3.98 2.58 -7.71
CA LEU A 27 -4.59 1.26 -7.86
C LEU A 27 -5.12 0.70 -6.55
N THR A 28 -4.59 1.13 -5.39
CA THR A 28 -4.95 0.59 -4.07
C THR A 28 -5.81 1.53 -3.22
N GLY A 29 -6.11 2.74 -3.71
CA GLY A 29 -6.97 3.71 -3.04
C GLY A 29 -8.45 3.60 -3.43
N ASP A 30 -9.03 4.72 -3.87
CA ASP A 30 -10.47 4.87 -4.22
C ASP A 30 -10.95 3.87 -5.29
N LEU A 31 -10.04 3.39 -6.13
CA LEU A 31 -10.36 2.37 -7.13
C LEU A 31 -10.90 1.10 -6.47
N LEU A 32 -10.40 0.74 -5.29
CA LEU A 32 -10.81 -0.42 -4.50
C LEU A 32 -11.81 -0.08 -3.39
N GLY A 33 -12.40 1.11 -3.39
CA GLY A 33 -13.30 1.55 -2.31
C GLY A 33 -12.57 1.86 -1.00
N ARG A 34 -11.27 2.14 -1.07
CA ARG A 34 -10.42 2.53 0.07
C ARG A 34 -10.18 4.05 0.07
N PRO A 35 -9.70 4.64 1.18
CA PRO A 35 -9.34 6.05 1.19
C PRO A 35 -8.37 6.45 0.07
N LYS A 36 -8.49 7.69 -0.41
CA LYS A 36 -7.67 8.26 -1.51
C LYS A 36 -6.16 8.32 -1.21
N SER A 37 -5.76 8.03 0.03
CA SER A 37 -4.36 7.95 0.43
C SER A 37 -3.64 6.73 -0.14
N GLY A 38 -4.35 5.71 -0.64
CA GLY A 38 -3.68 4.50 -1.16
C GLY A 38 -2.79 3.82 -0.11
N THR A 39 -1.67 3.26 -0.53
CA THR A 39 -0.73 2.50 0.30
C THR A 39 0.37 3.39 0.87
N PHE A 40 1.17 4.03 0.01
CA PHE A 40 2.37 4.79 0.37
C PHE A 40 2.04 6.16 0.94
N ARG A 41 1.11 6.92 0.35
CA ARG A 41 0.68 8.19 0.95
C ARG A 41 -0.01 7.98 2.29
N LEU A 42 -0.66 6.84 2.50
CA LEU A 42 -1.14 6.49 3.84
C LEU A 42 0.03 6.30 4.81
N GLY A 43 1.11 5.65 4.38
CA GLY A 43 2.31 5.54 5.19
C GLY A 43 2.91 6.90 5.58
N ASP A 44 2.90 7.87 4.66
CA ASP A 44 3.28 9.25 4.98
C ASP A 44 2.34 9.93 5.99
N ILE A 45 1.05 9.58 5.99
CA ILE A 45 0.08 10.12 6.94
C ILE A 45 0.27 9.50 8.33
N VAL A 46 0.44 8.18 8.41
CA VAL A 46 0.62 7.44 9.67
C VAL A 46 1.96 7.75 10.30
N GLY A 47 3.01 7.84 9.48
CA GLY A 47 4.40 7.90 9.90
C GLY A 47 5.11 6.59 9.61
N ILE A 48 6.16 6.67 8.81
CA ILE A 48 6.92 5.51 8.31
C ILE A 48 7.61 4.73 9.46
N ASP A 49 8.13 5.45 10.45
CA ASP A 49 8.68 4.87 11.69
C ASP A 49 7.61 4.17 12.53
N VAL A 50 6.39 4.71 12.58
CA VAL A 50 5.28 4.08 13.30
C VAL A 50 4.86 2.79 12.61
N MET A 51 4.82 2.76 11.27
CA MET A 51 4.56 1.53 10.52
C MET A 51 5.61 0.45 10.80
N ALA A 52 6.89 0.80 10.72
CA ALA A 52 7.99 -0.12 11.01
C ALA A 52 7.87 -0.66 12.45
N LEU A 53 7.65 0.22 13.43
CA LEU A 53 7.49 -0.15 14.83
C LEU A 53 6.29 -1.09 15.07
N VAL A 54 5.15 -0.85 14.40
CA VAL A 54 3.97 -1.72 14.51
C VAL A 54 4.28 -3.11 13.95
N ASN A 55 4.96 -3.21 12.81
CA ASN A 55 5.33 -4.49 12.21
C ASN A 55 6.33 -5.26 13.07
N GLU A 56 7.39 -4.60 13.53
CA GLU A 56 8.42 -5.18 14.40
C GLU A 56 7.83 -5.69 15.72
N ASN A 57 6.88 -4.97 16.31
CA ASN A 57 6.21 -5.40 17.53
C ASN A 57 5.19 -6.50 17.29
N LEU A 58 4.46 -6.46 16.16
CA LEU A 58 3.45 -7.46 15.84
C LEU A 58 4.08 -8.82 15.53
N TYR A 59 5.17 -8.85 14.75
CA TYR A 59 5.82 -10.08 14.29
C TYR A 59 6.07 -11.15 15.39
N PRO A 60 6.70 -10.82 16.54
CA PRO A 60 6.91 -11.80 17.61
C PRO A 60 5.64 -12.18 18.38
N LEU A 61 4.56 -11.40 18.28
CA LEU A 61 3.30 -11.64 19.00
C LEU A 61 2.38 -12.64 18.28
N ILE A 62 2.68 -12.99 17.03
CA ILE A 62 1.89 -13.92 16.21
C ILE A 62 2.75 -15.08 15.69
N PRO A 63 3.35 -15.89 16.58
CA PRO A 63 4.36 -16.87 16.19
C PRO A 63 3.86 -17.97 15.26
N ASP A 64 2.57 -18.29 15.34
CA ASP A 64 1.92 -19.35 14.59
C ASP A 64 1.20 -18.84 13.33
N ASP A 65 1.30 -17.53 13.03
CA ASP A 65 0.77 -16.98 11.79
C ASP A 65 1.67 -17.34 10.62
N GLU A 66 1.17 -18.23 9.75
CA GLU A 66 1.88 -18.73 8.57
C GLU A 66 2.34 -17.65 7.58
N ASP A 67 1.72 -16.47 7.59
CA ASP A 67 2.04 -15.38 6.66
C ASP A 67 2.80 -14.22 7.34
N ARG A 68 3.20 -14.35 8.61
CA ARG A 68 3.83 -13.26 9.38
C ARG A 68 5.12 -12.72 8.79
N GLU A 69 5.84 -13.51 7.99
CA GLU A 69 7.12 -13.11 7.38
C GLU A 69 6.98 -11.88 6.50
N ILE A 70 5.78 -11.63 5.95
CA ILE A 70 5.52 -10.43 5.16
C ILE A 70 5.72 -9.14 5.95
N LEU A 71 5.51 -9.16 7.28
CA LEU A 71 5.66 -7.97 8.13
C LEU A 71 7.09 -7.44 8.13
N LEU A 72 8.07 -8.31 7.87
CA LEU A 72 9.49 -8.03 7.81
C LEU A 72 10.08 -8.34 6.42
N ALA A 73 9.24 -8.32 5.37
CA ALA A 73 9.64 -8.66 4.02
C ALA A 73 10.82 -7.80 3.54
N PRO A 74 11.78 -8.37 2.81
CA PRO A 74 13.10 -7.77 2.61
C PRO A 74 13.05 -6.44 1.86
N GLN A 75 12.23 -6.30 0.81
CA GLN A 75 12.22 -5.07 0.02
C GLN A 75 11.58 -3.92 0.81
N THR A 76 10.44 -4.17 1.42
CA THR A 76 9.72 -3.22 2.26
C THR A 76 10.57 -2.81 3.45
N ALA A 77 11.18 -3.77 4.15
CA ALA A 77 12.07 -3.49 5.28
C ALA A 77 13.28 -2.63 4.85
N ALA A 78 13.87 -2.90 3.68
CA ALA A 78 14.96 -2.09 3.14
C ALA A 78 14.52 -0.64 2.87
N VAL A 79 13.38 -0.44 2.22
CA VAL A 79 12.84 0.91 1.94
C VAL A 79 12.51 1.66 3.24
N LEU A 80 11.83 1.01 4.19
CA LEU A 80 11.50 1.60 5.49
C LEU A 80 12.76 1.99 6.26
N LYS A 81 13.79 1.14 6.24
CA LYS A 81 15.10 1.43 6.84
C LYS A 81 15.74 2.66 6.19
N THR A 82 15.80 2.72 4.87
CA THR A 82 16.38 3.87 4.13
C THR A 82 15.70 5.18 4.52
N LEU A 83 14.36 5.20 4.58
CA LEU A 83 13.60 6.39 4.94
C LEU A 83 13.78 6.78 6.42
N THR A 84 13.78 5.81 7.34
CA THR A 84 13.96 6.08 8.77
C THR A 84 15.37 6.55 9.13
N GLU A 85 16.43 5.97 8.55
CA GLU A 85 17.82 6.40 8.74
C GLU A 85 18.03 7.87 8.31
N HIS A 86 17.34 8.30 7.25
CA HIS A 86 17.36 9.68 6.77
C HIS A 86 16.33 10.61 7.41
N LYS A 87 15.57 10.12 8.41
CA LYS A 87 14.50 10.87 9.10
C LYS A 87 13.40 11.40 8.18
N LEU A 88 13.14 10.68 7.09
CA LEU A 88 12.04 10.94 6.15
C LEU A 88 10.82 10.12 6.61
N LEU A 89 10.12 10.65 7.60
CA LEU A 89 9.06 9.97 8.35
C LEU A 89 7.65 10.33 7.87
N GLY A 90 7.51 10.84 6.64
CA GLY A 90 6.23 11.24 6.06
C GLY A 90 5.84 12.68 6.39
N ASN A 91 4.54 12.93 6.54
CA ASN A 91 3.98 14.27 6.71
C ASN A 91 4.54 15.00 7.93
N LYS A 92 4.86 14.28 9.02
CA LYS A 92 5.39 14.87 10.25
C LYS A 92 6.81 15.43 10.10
N SER A 93 7.58 14.93 9.13
CA SER A 93 8.91 15.46 8.74
C SER A 93 8.87 16.25 7.43
N GLY A 94 7.69 16.39 6.82
CA GLY A 94 7.49 17.09 5.54
C GLY A 94 7.87 16.30 4.28
N GLN A 95 8.37 15.06 4.43
CA GLN A 95 8.82 14.20 3.33
C GLN A 95 8.88 12.74 3.78
N GLY A 96 8.52 11.83 2.88
CA GLY A 96 8.60 10.38 3.05
C GLY A 96 8.57 9.68 1.70
N PHE A 97 7.57 8.85 1.44
CA PHE A 97 7.32 8.29 0.10
C PHE A 97 7.01 9.36 -0.94
N TYR A 98 6.41 10.49 -0.53
CA TYR A 98 6.28 11.66 -1.37
C TYR A 98 7.20 12.79 -0.92
N LYS A 99 7.65 13.56 -1.92
CA LYS A 99 8.39 14.82 -1.76
C LYS A 99 7.65 15.94 -2.46
N THR A 100 7.42 17.04 -1.75
CA THR A 100 6.87 18.26 -2.37
C THR A 100 8.00 19.06 -3.00
N VAL A 101 7.94 19.27 -4.31
CA VAL A 101 8.86 20.13 -5.07
C VAL A 101 8.10 21.36 -5.53
N THR A 102 8.67 22.55 -5.28
CA THR A 102 8.09 23.84 -5.68
C THR A 102 8.96 24.45 -6.78
N ASP A 103 8.37 24.78 -7.93
CA ASP A 103 9.08 25.43 -9.03
C ASP A 103 9.25 26.94 -8.80
N GLU A 104 9.96 27.62 -9.71
CA GLU A 104 10.20 29.07 -9.66
C GLU A 104 8.89 29.89 -9.70
N ALA A 105 7.83 29.33 -10.30
CA ALA A 105 6.49 29.93 -10.38
C ALA A 105 5.60 29.61 -9.16
N ARG A 106 6.16 28.98 -8.11
CA ARG A 106 5.48 28.55 -6.88
C ARG A 106 4.43 27.45 -7.08
N ASN A 107 4.47 26.72 -8.20
CA ASN A 107 3.64 25.54 -8.38
C ASN A 107 4.24 24.36 -7.61
N LYS A 108 3.38 23.63 -6.89
CA LYS A 108 3.77 22.43 -6.16
C LYS A 108 3.54 21.19 -7.01
N SER A 109 4.52 20.30 -7.00
CA SER A 109 4.45 18.95 -7.57
C SER A 109 4.82 17.93 -6.50
N PHE A 110 4.19 16.76 -6.52
CA PHE A 110 4.40 15.70 -5.54
C PHE A 110 5.16 14.57 -6.24
N TRP A 111 6.44 14.44 -5.93
CA TRP A 111 7.32 13.44 -6.52
C TRP A 111 7.27 12.19 -5.66
N GLY A 112 7.18 11.02 -6.28
CA GLY A 112 7.17 9.73 -5.57
C GLY A 112 8.59 9.21 -5.41
N LEU A 113 8.89 8.57 -4.29
CA LEU A 113 10.17 7.90 -4.04
C LEU A 113 10.43 6.85 -5.13
N ASP A 114 11.65 6.82 -5.65
CA ASP A 114 12.12 5.69 -6.45
C ASP A 114 12.33 4.49 -5.51
N LEU A 115 11.39 3.54 -5.54
CA LEU A 115 11.39 2.39 -4.64
C LEU A 115 12.60 1.48 -4.89
N ALA A 116 13.05 1.33 -6.14
CA ALA A 116 14.20 0.51 -6.47
C ALA A 116 15.52 1.17 -6.01
N ALA A 117 15.63 2.49 -6.10
CA ALA A 117 16.75 3.20 -5.51
C ALA A 117 16.74 3.06 -3.98
N ALA A 118 15.57 3.15 -3.36
CA ALA A 118 15.41 3.09 -1.91
C ALA A 118 15.73 1.71 -1.31
N THR A 119 15.48 0.60 -2.02
CA THR A 119 15.91 -0.74 -1.56
C THR A 119 17.44 -0.86 -1.51
N GLU A 120 18.16 -0.09 -2.33
CA GLU A 120 19.63 0.01 -2.31
C GLU A 120 20.17 1.07 -1.34
N GLY A 121 19.32 1.70 -0.51
CA GLY A 121 19.75 2.75 0.42
C GLY A 121 19.90 4.14 -0.21
N LYS A 122 19.48 4.34 -1.46
CA LYS A 122 19.59 5.61 -2.17
C LYS A 122 18.27 6.40 -2.09
N LEU A 123 18.39 7.71 -1.95
CA LEU A 123 17.24 8.61 -1.98
C LEU A 123 17.14 9.30 -3.33
N ASP A 124 16.20 8.84 -4.15
CA ASP A 124 15.81 9.52 -5.38
C ASP A 124 14.29 9.60 -5.49
N TYR A 125 13.80 10.57 -6.27
CA TYR A 125 12.38 10.81 -6.44
C TYR A 125 12.06 11.02 -7.91
N ILE A 126 10.98 10.37 -8.35
CA ILE A 126 10.48 10.42 -9.70
C ILE A 126 9.41 11.52 -9.78
N ALA A 127 9.57 12.42 -10.75
CA ALA A 127 8.59 13.46 -11.02
C ALA A 127 7.19 12.84 -11.26
N PRO A 128 6.11 13.47 -10.76
CA PRO A 128 4.76 12.89 -10.85
C PRO A 128 4.42 12.56 -12.30
N GLN A 129 3.96 11.33 -12.48
CA GLN A 129 3.51 10.82 -13.75
C GLN A 129 1.99 10.97 -13.82
N LYS A 130 1.39 10.57 -14.94
CA LYS A 130 -0.07 10.42 -15.03
C LYS A 130 -0.36 9.01 -15.51
N PRO A 131 -0.11 7.99 -14.67
CA PRO A 131 -0.31 6.61 -15.10
C PRO A 131 -1.78 6.40 -15.46
N ARG A 132 -1.98 5.70 -16.58
CA ARG A 132 -3.29 5.40 -17.16
C ARG A 132 -3.27 3.97 -17.67
N TRP A 133 -4.35 3.27 -17.39
CA TRP A 133 -4.63 1.94 -17.90
C TRP A 133 -5.99 1.98 -18.58
N GLU A 134 -6.09 1.33 -19.73
CA GLU A 134 -7.35 1.23 -20.46
C GLU A 134 -8.41 0.50 -19.62
N SER A 135 -8.01 -0.58 -18.95
CA SER A 135 -8.83 -1.37 -18.02
C SER A 135 -9.46 -0.51 -16.92
N VAL A 136 -8.66 0.30 -16.24
CA VAL A 136 -9.11 1.24 -15.19
C VAL A 136 -10.05 2.30 -15.77
N GLY A 137 -9.78 2.76 -16.99
CA GLY A 137 -10.66 3.68 -17.71
C GLY A 137 -12.05 3.07 -17.98
N ALA A 138 -12.08 1.81 -18.44
CA ALA A 138 -13.30 1.10 -18.83
C ALA A 138 -14.27 0.82 -17.68
N VAL A 139 -13.78 0.82 -16.43
CA VAL A 139 -14.58 0.49 -15.24
C VAL A 139 -14.95 1.71 -14.38
N ARG A 140 -14.54 2.91 -14.79
CA ARG A 140 -14.66 4.13 -13.96
C ARG A 140 -16.11 4.46 -13.57
N ALA A 141 -17.06 4.22 -14.46
CA ALA A 141 -18.49 4.51 -14.25
C ALA A 141 -19.26 3.35 -13.61
N LYS A 142 -18.62 2.19 -13.39
CA LYS A 142 -19.25 1.01 -12.80
C LYS A 142 -19.35 1.13 -11.27
N SER A 143 -20.24 0.34 -10.67
CA SER A 143 -20.29 0.15 -9.22
C SER A 143 -18.98 -0.45 -8.70
N ILE A 144 -18.73 -0.33 -7.39
CA ILE A 144 -17.51 -0.89 -6.78
C ILE A 144 -17.43 -2.42 -6.99
N ALA A 145 -18.54 -3.13 -6.81
CA ALA A 145 -18.58 -4.58 -6.99
C ALA A 145 -18.23 -4.99 -8.43
N GLU A 146 -18.87 -4.40 -9.43
CA GLU A 146 -18.59 -4.69 -10.85
C GLU A 146 -17.17 -4.29 -11.26
N ARG A 147 -16.66 -3.19 -10.70
CA ARG A 147 -15.30 -2.72 -10.94
C ARG A 147 -14.27 -3.71 -10.41
N LEU A 148 -14.41 -4.13 -9.15
CA LEU A 148 -13.49 -5.10 -8.53
C LEU A 148 -13.49 -6.41 -9.29
N GLN A 149 -14.67 -6.93 -9.66
CA GLN A 149 -14.78 -8.13 -10.49
C GLN A 149 -14.09 -7.96 -11.85
N THR A 150 -14.37 -6.87 -12.56
CA THR A 150 -13.76 -6.65 -13.89
C THR A 150 -12.24 -6.51 -13.81
N LEU A 151 -11.72 -5.77 -12.82
CA LEU A 151 -10.28 -5.54 -12.66
C LEU A 151 -9.52 -6.78 -12.17
N ALA A 152 -10.16 -7.62 -11.35
CA ALA A 152 -9.59 -8.90 -10.93
C ALA A 152 -9.37 -9.86 -12.11
N ASP A 153 -10.21 -9.79 -13.15
CA ASP A 153 -10.11 -10.62 -14.35
C ASP A 153 -9.30 -9.97 -15.49
N THR A 154 -8.72 -8.78 -15.25
CA THR A 154 -7.95 -8.06 -16.27
C THR A 154 -6.50 -8.52 -16.31
N ASP A 155 -6.02 -8.88 -17.49
CA ASP A 155 -4.63 -9.27 -17.75
C ASP A 155 -3.79 -8.05 -18.20
N ASP A 156 -3.65 -7.07 -17.30
CA ASP A 156 -2.74 -5.94 -17.46
C ASP A 156 -2.10 -5.57 -16.12
N ARG A 157 -1.10 -4.67 -16.17
CA ARG A 157 -0.36 -4.22 -14.98
C ARG A 157 -1.25 -3.73 -13.84
N ALA A 158 -2.40 -3.12 -14.13
CA ALA A 158 -3.34 -2.70 -13.09
C ALA A 158 -4.08 -3.90 -12.49
N GLY A 159 -4.58 -4.79 -13.35
CA GLY A 159 -5.24 -6.03 -12.96
C GLY A 159 -4.34 -6.93 -12.12
N GLU A 160 -3.05 -7.06 -12.46
CA GLU A 160 -2.07 -7.85 -11.70
C GLU A 160 -1.94 -7.39 -10.23
N LEU A 161 -1.71 -6.10 -9.99
CA LEU A 161 -1.60 -5.56 -8.63
C LEU A 161 -2.92 -5.67 -7.87
N ILE A 162 -4.05 -5.44 -8.55
CA ILE A 162 -5.38 -5.50 -7.95
C ILE A 162 -5.72 -6.95 -7.56
N TRP A 163 -5.50 -7.89 -8.47
CA TRP A 163 -5.71 -9.32 -8.21
C TRP A 163 -4.84 -9.79 -7.05
N HIS A 164 -3.54 -9.47 -7.06
CA HIS A 164 -2.65 -9.77 -5.95
C HIS A 164 -3.19 -9.20 -4.63
N THR A 165 -3.53 -7.90 -4.61
CA THR A 165 -4.04 -7.23 -3.41
C THR A 165 -5.31 -7.90 -2.88
N LEU A 166 -6.30 -8.15 -3.74
CA LEU A 166 -7.60 -8.70 -3.34
C LEU A 166 -7.48 -10.16 -2.92
N SER A 167 -6.80 -10.99 -3.71
CA SER A 167 -6.66 -12.42 -3.45
C SER A 167 -5.92 -12.69 -2.15
N ASN A 168 -4.79 -12.01 -1.89
CA ASN A 168 -4.05 -12.16 -0.63
C ASN A 168 -4.82 -11.60 0.57
N THR A 169 -5.52 -10.47 0.41
CA THR A 169 -6.39 -9.93 1.47
C THR A 169 -7.46 -10.95 1.88
N MET A 170 -8.16 -11.53 0.90
CA MET A 170 -9.22 -12.51 1.16
C MET A 170 -8.68 -13.84 1.71
N ALA A 171 -7.56 -14.32 1.17
CA ALA A 171 -6.89 -15.52 1.66
C ALA A 171 -6.46 -15.35 3.13
N TYR A 172 -5.80 -14.24 3.45
CA TYR A 172 -5.40 -13.94 4.82
C TYR A 172 -6.62 -13.80 5.74
N ALA A 173 -7.66 -13.07 5.34
CA ALA A 173 -8.90 -12.97 6.12
C ALA A 173 -9.51 -14.35 6.43
N SER A 174 -9.50 -15.28 5.46
CA SER A 174 -10.04 -16.63 5.66
C SER A 174 -9.27 -17.44 6.70
N LYS A 175 -7.93 -17.29 6.75
CA LYS A 175 -7.04 -17.95 7.72
C LYS A 175 -7.14 -17.33 9.13
N ARG A 176 -7.73 -16.15 9.23
CA ARG A 176 -7.87 -15.38 10.47
C ARG A 176 -9.18 -15.65 11.21
N VAL A 177 -10.07 -16.43 10.62
CA VAL A 177 -11.27 -16.96 11.28
C VAL A 177 -11.02 -18.42 11.70
N PRO A 178 -11.29 -18.81 12.97
CA PRO A 178 -11.86 -18.01 14.06
C PRO A 178 -10.82 -17.32 14.96
N GLU A 179 -9.56 -17.24 14.55
CA GLU A 179 -8.45 -16.83 15.44
C GLU A 179 -8.59 -15.40 16.00
N ILE A 180 -8.93 -14.43 15.16
CA ILE A 180 -9.03 -13.00 15.55
C ILE A 180 -10.42 -12.40 15.28
N ALA A 181 -11.35 -13.20 14.76
CA ALA A 181 -12.71 -12.81 14.43
C ALA A 181 -13.62 -14.04 14.37
N ASP A 182 -14.89 -13.91 14.79
CA ASP A 182 -15.87 -15.00 14.77
C ASP A 182 -16.44 -15.26 13.37
N SER A 183 -16.41 -14.25 12.50
CA SER A 183 -16.89 -14.35 11.11
C SER A 183 -16.12 -13.42 10.16
N LEU A 184 -16.24 -13.70 8.86
CA LEU A 184 -15.70 -12.81 7.81
C LEU A 184 -16.37 -11.43 7.84
N ALA A 185 -17.65 -11.35 8.23
CA ALA A 185 -18.36 -10.09 8.34
C ALA A 185 -17.78 -9.20 9.45
N ASP A 186 -17.24 -9.77 10.52
CA ASP A 186 -16.58 -9.01 11.58
C ASP A 186 -15.25 -8.41 11.10
N ILE A 187 -14.51 -9.15 10.27
CA ILE A 187 -13.31 -8.63 9.60
C ILE A 187 -13.71 -7.46 8.68
N ASP A 188 -14.73 -7.63 7.83
CA ASP A 188 -15.20 -6.57 6.94
C ASP A 188 -15.62 -5.32 7.72
N ASN A 189 -16.38 -5.48 8.81
CA ASN A 189 -16.81 -4.37 9.66
C ASN A 189 -15.62 -3.67 10.32
N ALA A 190 -14.61 -4.41 10.79
CA ALA A 190 -13.38 -3.85 11.32
C ALA A 190 -12.62 -3.04 10.25
N MET A 191 -12.55 -3.54 9.02
CA MET A 191 -11.92 -2.83 7.90
C MET A 191 -12.68 -1.55 7.52
N LYS A 192 -14.01 -1.62 7.47
CA LYS A 192 -14.88 -0.46 7.16
C LYS A 192 -14.77 0.62 8.21
N TRP A 193 -14.93 0.26 9.49
CA TRP A 193 -15.00 1.25 10.58
C TRP A 193 -13.63 1.72 11.05
N GLY A 194 -12.61 0.85 10.98
CA GLY A 194 -11.26 1.17 11.40
C GLY A 194 -10.42 1.85 10.32
N PHE A 195 -10.64 1.50 9.05
CA PHE A 195 -9.76 1.90 7.94
C PHE A 195 -10.51 2.55 6.76
N GLY A 196 -11.82 2.77 6.87
CA GLY A 196 -12.61 3.52 5.89
C GLY A 196 -12.79 2.80 4.55
N TRP A 197 -12.82 1.47 4.56
CA TRP A 197 -13.19 0.67 3.38
C TRP A 197 -14.70 0.77 3.14
N THR A 198 -15.16 0.54 1.89
CA THR A 198 -16.58 0.60 1.49
C THR A 198 -17.10 -0.77 1.05
#